data_AF-A0A945BJW0-F1
#
_entry.id   AF-A0A945BJW0-F1
#
_cell.length_a   1.000
_cell.length_b   1.000
_cell.length_c   1.000
_cell.angle_alpha   90.00
_cell.angle_beta   90.00
_cell.angle_gamma   90.00
#
_symmetry.space_group_name_H-M   'P 1'
#
loop_
_entity.id
_entity.type
_entity.pdbx_description
1 polymer ?
#
loop_
_entity_poly.entity_id
_entity_poly.type
_entity_poly.pdbx_seq_one_letter_code
_entity_poly.pdbx_strand_id
1 'polypeptide(L)'
;KVKVQCTDWVDIDRVQVLINGRQAPEYNFTRKSHPGFFGNGIVKFERDLELKLKSDAHLVVVAMGEELNLRTGYGTSTNSQLRPCAYINPIWVDVDGKGFQPNGDTLDWPLPVRKPSADKLEAMLEARKKS
;
A
#
# COMPACT_ATOMS: atom_id res chain seq x y z
N LYS A 1 -14.96 -4.58 4.79
CA LYS A 1 -14.99 -4.95 3.36
C LYS A 1 -13.97 -4.17 2.54
N VAL A 2 -13.15 -4.84 1.75
CA VAL A 2 -12.29 -4.27 0.71
C VAL A 2 -12.81 -4.73 -0.64
N LYS A 3 -13.07 -3.77 -1.54
CA LYS A 3 -13.50 -4.05 -2.91
C LYS A 3 -12.68 -3.18 -3.85
N VAL A 4 -12.01 -3.81 -4.82
CA VAL A 4 -11.25 -3.13 -5.87
C VAL A 4 -11.90 -3.40 -7.22
N GLN A 5 -12.20 -2.32 -7.92
CA GLN A 5 -12.78 -2.36 -9.26
C GLN A 5 -11.85 -1.63 -10.21
N CYS A 6 -11.67 -2.23 -11.38
CA CYS A 6 -10.91 -1.66 -12.47
C CYS A 6 -11.76 -1.67 -13.73
N THR A 7 -11.38 -0.86 -14.71
CA THR A 7 -11.84 -1.08 -16.09
C THR A 7 -11.39 -2.47 -16.56
N ASP A 8 -12.07 -2.99 -17.58
CA ASP A 8 -11.74 -4.24 -18.27
C ASP A 8 -10.27 -4.40 -18.71
N TRP A 9 -9.58 -3.31 -19.07
CA TRP A 9 -8.19 -3.37 -19.56
C TRP A 9 -7.12 -3.11 -18.48
N VAL A 10 -7.51 -2.74 -17.25
CA VAL A 10 -6.61 -2.59 -16.10
C VAL A 10 -6.77 -3.78 -15.17
N ASP A 11 -5.69 -4.27 -14.60
CA ASP A 11 -5.71 -5.34 -13.60
C ASP A 11 -4.78 -5.04 -12.43
N ILE A 12 -4.95 -5.78 -11.34
CA ILE A 12 -4.11 -5.75 -10.14
C ILE A 12 -3.72 -7.19 -9.78
N ASP A 13 -2.56 -7.32 -9.14
CA ASP A 13 -2.05 -8.61 -8.66
C ASP A 13 -1.71 -8.57 -7.17
N ARG A 14 -1.88 -7.42 -6.50
CA ARG A 14 -1.62 -7.25 -5.08
C ARG A 14 -2.61 -6.31 -4.42
N VAL A 15 -3.08 -6.68 -3.23
CA VAL A 15 -3.80 -5.83 -2.27
C VAL A 15 -3.07 -5.92 -0.94
N GLN A 16 -2.64 -4.79 -0.41
CA GLN A 16 -1.88 -4.67 0.83
C GLN A 16 -2.61 -3.72 1.78
N VAL A 17 -2.73 -4.12 3.05
CA VAL A 17 -3.11 -3.18 4.12
C VAL A 17 -1.85 -2.67 4.81
N LEU A 18 -1.73 -1.35 4.92
CA LEU A 18 -0.73 -0.68 5.71
C LEU A 18 -1.33 -0.33 7.07
N ILE A 19 -0.63 -0.69 8.14
CA ILE A 19 -0.99 -0.35 9.52
C ILE A 19 0.04 0.64 10.02
N ASN A 20 -0.38 1.85 10.33
CA ASN A 20 0.50 2.96 10.70
C ASN A 20 1.65 3.18 9.70
N GLY A 21 1.35 3.07 8.40
CA GLY A 21 2.33 3.18 7.31
C GLY A 21 3.24 1.97 7.10
N ARG A 22 3.22 0.95 7.97
CA ARG A 22 4.00 -0.28 7.80
C ARG A 22 3.23 -1.35 7.04
N GLN A 23 3.94 -2.09 6.20
CA GLN A 23 3.39 -3.26 5.48
C GLN A 23 3.26 -4.42 6.45
N ALA A 24 2.05 -4.69 6.93
CA ALA A 24 1.76 -5.86 7.75
C ALA A 24 1.76 -7.12 6.86
N PRO A 25 2.70 -8.08 7.04
CA PRO A 25 2.83 -9.24 6.17
C PRO A 25 1.57 -10.12 6.12
N GLU A 26 0.84 -10.20 7.24
CA GLU A 26 -0.41 -10.96 7.37
C GLU A 26 -1.57 -10.37 6.54
N TYR A 27 -1.45 -9.11 6.12
CA TYR A 27 -2.45 -8.41 5.29
C TYR A 27 -1.89 -8.06 3.91
N ASN A 28 -0.98 -8.91 3.41
CA ASN A 28 -0.45 -8.87 2.05
C ASN A 28 -1.07 -9.99 1.20
N PHE A 29 -1.96 -9.63 0.29
CA PHE A 29 -2.62 -10.57 -0.61
C PHE A 29 -2.08 -10.38 -2.02
N THR A 30 -1.52 -11.42 -2.61
CA THR A 30 -1.11 -11.41 -4.02
C THR A 30 -1.85 -12.46 -4.80
N ARG A 31 -2.08 -12.23 -6.10
CA ARG A 31 -2.70 -13.20 -7.00
C ARG A 31 -1.93 -14.53 -7.04
N LYS A 32 -0.60 -14.48 -6.84
CA LYS A 32 0.25 -15.67 -6.75
C LYS A 32 -0.02 -16.50 -5.48
N SER A 33 -0.16 -15.86 -4.33
CA SER A 33 -0.35 -16.54 -3.04
C SER A 33 -1.82 -16.86 -2.73
N HIS A 34 -2.73 -16.04 -3.24
CA HIS A 34 -4.17 -16.09 -2.99
C HIS A 34 -4.98 -15.97 -4.29
N PRO A 35 -4.79 -16.87 -5.28
CA PRO A 35 -5.40 -16.73 -6.60
C PRO A 35 -6.93 -16.62 -6.56
N GLY A 36 -7.57 -17.36 -5.63
CA GLY A 36 -9.02 -17.32 -5.44
C GLY A 36 -9.57 -15.99 -4.91
N PHE A 37 -8.72 -15.06 -4.45
CA PHE A 37 -9.16 -13.73 -4.01
C PHE A 37 -9.26 -12.74 -5.16
N PHE A 38 -8.67 -13.06 -6.33
CA PHE A 38 -8.57 -12.15 -7.45
C PHE A 38 -9.46 -12.58 -8.61
N GLY A 39 -10.34 -11.68 -9.03
CA GLY A 39 -11.25 -11.87 -10.16
C GLY A 39 -10.61 -11.49 -11.50
N ASN A 40 -11.25 -11.92 -12.58
CA ASN A 40 -10.89 -11.57 -13.96
C ASN A 40 -11.86 -10.55 -14.60
N GLY A 41 -12.98 -10.25 -13.94
CA GLY A 41 -13.98 -9.28 -14.41
C GLY A 41 -13.65 -7.83 -14.02
N ILE A 42 -14.67 -6.99 -13.88
CA ILE A 42 -14.54 -5.59 -13.41
C ILE A 42 -14.11 -5.54 -11.95
N VAL A 43 -14.69 -6.42 -11.11
CA VAL A 43 -14.27 -6.58 -9.71
C VAL A 43 -13.01 -7.43 -9.69
N LYS A 44 -11.89 -6.83 -9.31
CA LYS A 44 -10.58 -7.51 -9.27
C LYS A 44 -10.29 -8.15 -7.93
N PHE A 45 -10.83 -7.60 -6.85
CA PHE A 45 -10.68 -8.14 -5.50
C PHE A 45 -11.89 -7.75 -4.66
N GLU A 46 -12.48 -8.70 -3.92
CA GLU A 46 -13.58 -8.40 -3.01
C GLU A 46 -13.54 -9.36 -1.81
N ARG A 47 -13.17 -8.85 -0.64
CA ARG A 47 -13.04 -9.64 0.59
C ARG A 47 -13.44 -8.83 1.82
N ASP A 48 -14.02 -9.52 2.80
CA ASP A 48 -14.05 -9.02 4.17
C ASP A 48 -12.77 -9.47 4.88
N LEU A 49 -12.05 -8.50 5.44
CA LEU A 49 -10.78 -8.70 6.12
C LEU A 49 -10.99 -8.48 7.61
N GLU A 50 -10.57 -9.45 8.42
CA GLU A 50 -10.51 -9.32 9.87
C GLU A 50 -9.12 -8.81 10.26
N LEU A 51 -9.05 -7.61 10.82
CA LEU A 51 -7.80 -6.98 11.24
C LEU A 51 -7.66 -7.06 12.76
N LYS A 52 -6.51 -7.54 13.22
CA LYS A 52 -6.16 -7.66 14.63
C LYS A 52 -5.26 -6.50 15.02
N LEU A 53 -5.84 -5.50 15.68
CA LEU A 53 -5.13 -4.30 16.11
C LEU A 53 -4.83 -4.39 17.61
N LYS A 54 -3.59 -4.11 18.00
CA LYS A 54 -3.15 -4.11 19.41
C LYS A 54 -3.35 -2.75 20.09
N SER A 55 -3.41 -1.70 19.29
CA SER A 55 -3.52 -0.31 19.70
C SER A 55 -4.16 0.48 18.56
N ASP A 56 -4.47 1.73 18.83
CA ASP A 56 -4.90 2.70 17.83
C ASP A 56 -4.00 2.67 16.59
N ALA A 57 -4.65 2.71 15.43
CA ALA A 57 -3.97 2.65 14.16
C ALA A 57 -4.71 3.42 13.07
N HIS A 58 -3.95 3.96 12.13
CA HIS A 58 -4.49 4.33 10.83
C HIS A 58 -4.23 3.24 9.81
N LEU A 59 -5.24 2.95 9.01
CA LEU A 59 -5.22 1.90 8.00
C LEU A 59 -5.27 2.52 6.61
N VAL A 60 -4.38 2.08 5.73
CA VAL A 60 -4.43 2.42 4.31
C VAL A 60 -4.46 1.12 3.52
N VAL A 61 -5.44 0.97 2.63
CA VAL A 61 -5.46 -0.14 1.68
C VAL A 61 -4.85 0.33 0.38
N VAL A 62 -3.91 -0.44 -0.14
CA VAL A 62 -3.20 -0.20 -1.40
C VAL A 62 -3.47 -1.37 -2.35
N ALA A 63 -3.89 -1.09 -3.58
CA ALA A 63 -4.04 -2.05 -4.65
C ALA A 63 -3.02 -1.73 -5.75
N MET A 64 -2.25 -2.73 -6.17
CA MET A 64 -1.14 -2.59 -7.10
C MET A 64 -1.18 -3.70 -8.15
N GLY A 65 -0.80 -3.36 -9.39
CA GLY A 65 -0.29 -4.33 -10.35
C GLY A 65 1.23 -4.31 -10.32
N GLU A 66 1.81 -5.03 -9.36
CA GLU A 66 3.25 -5.07 -9.11
C GLU A 66 4.04 -5.60 -10.31
N GLU A 67 3.48 -6.57 -11.02
CA GLU A 67 4.04 -7.19 -12.22
C GLU A 67 3.31 -6.77 -13.52
N LEU A 68 2.44 -5.76 -13.43
CA LEU A 68 1.59 -5.29 -14.53
C LEU A 68 2.00 -3.89 -14.99
N ASN A 69 1.43 -3.46 -16.12
CA ASN A 69 1.61 -2.11 -16.63
C ASN A 69 0.35 -1.64 -17.38
N LEU A 70 0.31 -0.35 -17.74
CA LEU A 70 -0.85 0.26 -18.40
C LEU A 70 -0.77 0.22 -19.93
N ARG A 71 0.09 -0.62 -20.53
CA ARG A 71 0.31 -0.69 -21.98
C ARG A 71 -0.97 -0.93 -22.78
N THR A 72 -1.90 -1.74 -22.28
CA THR A 72 -3.16 -2.04 -22.99
C THR A 72 -3.96 -0.77 -23.29
N GLY A 73 -4.04 0.19 -22.35
CA GLY A 73 -4.76 1.45 -22.56
C GLY A 73 -3.90 2.57 -23.15
N TYR A 74 -2.59 2.59 -22.86
CA TYR A 74 -1.69 3.69 -23.23
C TYR A 74 -0.76 3.40 -24.43
N GLY A 75 -0.84 2.22 -25.02
CA GLY A 75 -0.12 1.82 -26.23
C GLY A 75 1.41 1.94 -26.10
N THR A 76 2.03 2.72 -26.98
CA THR A 76 3.48 2.97 -27.01
C THR A 76 3.90 4.23 -26.27
N SER A 77 2.98 4.96 -25.63
CA SER A 77 3.33 6.16 -24.86
C SER A 77 4.19 5.83 -23.64
N THR A 78 4.87 6.84 -23.09
CA THR A 78 5.67 6.71 -21.87
C THR A 78 4.84 6.21 -20.68
N ASN A 79 3.55 6.58 -20.62
CA ASN A 79 2.63 6.13 -19.57
C ASN A 79 2.34 4.63 -19.62
N SER A 80 2.64 3.93 -20.73
CA SER A 80 2.48 2.48 -20.84
C SER A 80 3.27 1.68 -19.82
N GLN A 81 4.37 2.25 -19.29
CA GLN A 81 5.24 1.59 -18.31
C GLN A 81 4.77 1.79 -16.86
N LEU A 82 3.79 2.66 -16.63
CA LEU A 82 3.25 2.89 -15.28
C LEU A 82 2.58 1.62 -14.78
N ARG A 83 2.82 1.31 -13.52
CA ARG A 83 2.13 0.22 -12.80
C ARG A 83 0.80 0.76 -12.26
N PRO A 84 -0.33 0.06 -12.47
CA PRO A 84 -1.58 0.48 -11.86
C PRO A 84 -1.44 0.49 -10.34
N CYS A 85 -1.82 1.61 -9.72
CA CYS A 85 -1.78 1.80 -8.28
C CYS A 85 -3.00 2.60 -7.85
N ALA A 86 -3.65 2.15 -6.79
CA ALA A 86 -4.70 2.90 -6.10
C ALA A 86 -4.53 2.72 -4.60
N TYR A 87 -4.86 3.75 -3.83
CA TYR A 87 -4.88 3.69 -2.38
C TYR A 87 -6.05 4.52 -1.85
N ILE A 88 -6.51 4.20 -0.65
CA ILE A 88 -7.57 4.95 0.02
C ILE A 88 -6.98 5.99 0.97
N ASN A 89 -7.80 6.98 1.34
CA ASN A 89 -7.49 7.82 2.48
C ASN A 89 -7.42 6.97 3.76
N PRO A 90 -6.58 7.36 4.75
CA PRO A 90 -6.47 6.61 5.99
C PRO A 90 -7.81 6.47 6.73
N ILE A 91 -8.08 5.26 7.20
CA ILE A 91 -9.17 4.98 8.15
C ILE A 91 -8.54 4.96 9.54
N TRP A 92 -8.98 5.88 10.41
CA TRP A 92 -8.50 5.96 11.79
C TRP A 92 -9.35 5.05 12.68
N VAL A 93 -8.68 4.18 13.44
CA VAL A 93 -9.31 3.24 14.37
C VAL A 93 -8.83 3.57 15.77
N ASP A 94 -9.79 3.95 16.62
CA ASP A 94 -9.66 4.06 18.06
C ASP A 94 -10.09 2.72 18.66
N VAL A 95 -9.13 1.99 19.25
CA VAL A 95 -9.35 0.61 19.70
C VAL A 95 -10.02 0.58 21.08
N ASP A 96 -9.76 1.57 21.94
CA ASP A 96 -10.25 1.59 23.32
C ASP A 96 -11.43 2.57 23.57
N GLY A 97 -11.77 3.39 22.58
CA GLY A 97 -12.90 4.31 22.57
C GLY A 97 -12.64 5.63 23.29
N LYS A 98 -11.38 5.97 23.63
CA LYS A 98 -11.03 7.18 24.39
C LYS A 98 -10.50 8.33 23.52
N GLY A 99 -10.66 8.22 22.21
CA GLY A 99 -10.14 9.13 21.22
C GLY A 99 -8.78 8.67 20.70
N PHE A 100 -8.62 8.79 19.39
CA PHE A 100 -7.45 8.33 18.67
C PHE A 100 -6.14 8.94 19.21
N GLN A 101 -5.15 8.08 19.50
CA GLN A 101 -3.79 8.47 19.86
C GLN A 101 -2.77 8.04 18.78
N PRO A 102 -1.99 8.98 18.20
CA PRO A 102 -0.95 8.63 17.24
C PRO A 102 0.18 7.85 17.92
N ASN A 103 0.65 6.79 17.28
CA ASN A 103 1.71 5.94 17.82
C ASN A 103 3.12 6.58 17.76
N GLY A 104 3.27 7.72 17.09
CA GLY A 104 4.55 8.43 16.94
C GLY A 104 5.60 7.72 16.09
N ASP A 105 5.23 6.66 15.37
CA ASP A 105 6.16 5.90 14.54
C ASP A 105 6.60 6.74 13.33
N THR A 106 7.91 6.84 13.15
CA THR A 106 8.53 7.63 12.08
C THR A 106 9.02 6.76 10.93
N LEU A 107 8.61 5.48 10.86
CA LEU A 107 8.97 4.52 9.81
C LEU A 107 10.49 4.33 9.66
N ASP A 108 11.18 4.38 10.80
CA ASP A 108 12.63 4.29 10.91
C ASP A 108 13.35 5.43 10.17
N TRP A 109 12.65 6.55 9.94
CA TRP A 109 13.22 7.79 9.41
C TRP A 109 13.24 8.87 10.50
N PRO A 110 14.35 9.60 10.67
CA PRO A 110 14.32 10.79 11.51
C PRO A 110 13.39 11.83 10.89
N LEU A 111 12.53 12.43 11.71
CA LEU A 111 11.68 13.54 11.25
C LEU A 111 12.58 14.67 10.74
N PRO A 112 12.36 15.20 9.53
CA PRO A 112 13.17 16.26 8.97
C PRO A 112 12.85 17.58 9.71
N VAL A 113 13.57 17.84 10.81
CA VAL A 113 13.50 19.10 11.56
C VAL A 113 14.13 20.27 10.79
N ARG A 114 14.91 19.97 9.74
CA ARG A 114 15.47 20.91 8.76
C ARG A 114 15.77 20.16 7.47
N LYS A 115 15.73 20.82 6.31
CA LYS A 115 16.13 20.23 5.02
C LYS A 115 17.57 19.66 5.14
N PRO A 116 17.77 18.34 5.00
CA PRO A 116 19.11 17.76 5.02
C PRO A 116 19.89 18.20 3.78
N SER A 117 21.23 18.28 3.88
CA SER A 117 22.09 18.40 2.71
C SER A 117 21.98 17.15 1.83
N ALA A 118 22.29 17.27 0.54
CA ALA A 118 22.28 16.14 -0.39
C ALA A 118 23.16 14.98 0.12
N ASP A 119 24.39 15.27 0.54
CA ASP A 119 25.34 14.28 1.07
C ASP A 119 24.78 13.50 2.28
N LYS A 120 24.09 14.21 3.18
CA LYS A 120 23.47 13.58 4.36
C LYS A 120 22.32 12.67 3.96
N LEU A 121 21.52 13.07 2.96
CA LEU A 121 20.44 12.25 2.45
C LEU A 121 20.97 10.99 1.75
N GLU A 122 22.01 11.12 0.93
CA GLU A 122 22.66 9.98 0.26
C GLU A 122 23.24 8.99 1.28
N ALA A 123 23.94 9.47 2.32
CA ALA A 123 24.47 8.63 3.37
C ALA A 123 23.36 7.86 4.12
N MET A 124 22.23 8.52 4.41
CA MET A 124 21.06 7.87 5.03
C MET A 124 20.44 6.79 4.13
N LEU A 125 20.36 7.04 2.81
CA LEU A 125 19.84 6.07 1.84
C LEU A 125 20.76 4.85 1.72
N GLU A 126 22.07 5.06 1.63
CA GLU A 126 23.07 3.99 1.52
C GLU A 126 23.15 3.12 2.79
N ALA A 127 23.04 3.74 3.98
CA ALA A 127 22.97 3.00 5.24
C ALA A 127 21.77 2.04 5.27
N ARG A 128 20.64 2.44 4.71
CA ARG A 128 19.41 1.63 4.67
C ARG A 128 19.43 0.52 3.63
N LYS A 129 20.08 0.71 2.47
CA LYS A 129 20.26 -0.38 1.49
C LYS A 129 21.02 -1.59 2.05
N LYS A 130 21.80 -1.39 3.12
CA LYS A 130 22.61 -2.42 3.79
C LYS A 130 21.91 -3.09 4.97
N SER A 131 20.75 -2.59 5.40
CA SER A 131 19.94 -3.13 6.50
C SER A 131 18.77 -3.94 5.98
#